data_AF-F4B9F3-F1
#
_entry.id   AF-F4B9F3-F1
#
_cell.length_a   1.000
_cell.length_b   1.000
_cell.length_c   1.000
_cell.angle_alpha   90.00
_cell.angle_beta   90.00
_cell.angle_gamma   90.00
#
_symmetry.space_group_name_H-M   'P 1'
#
loop_
_entity.id
_entity.type
_entity.pdbx_description
1 polymer ?
#
loop_
_entity_poly.entity_id
_entity_poly.type
_entity_poly.pdbx_seq_one_letter_code
_entity_poly.pdbx_strand_id
1 'polypeptide(L)'
;MDKLDLAKYLAIIFAGISGIIYVIGDPLDKLLSYQGPVFSGALLGWYVINKYTPKDKFVEFEDSLVPVTSILIRSKSWIGFTISAFLIAFWLTPFIFKIAQEFPELYFAAFISDFIGGFIAGYLIPSLKFMEKVIIYSLGFAADIFYVMLLYIYSVIYNISQNSLLDHVLGFVYIVKFSEGILFAVYIIKKVNAI
;
A
#
# COMPACT_ATOMS: atom_id res chain seq x y z
N MET A 1 -1.53 -21.57 -10.68
CA MET A 1 -1.98 -20.18 -10.94
C MET A 1 -0.74 -19.34 -11.21
N ASP A 2 -0.71 -18.58 -12.30
CA ASP A 2 0.38 -17.64 -12.58
C ASP A 2 0.47 -16.59 -11.46
N LYS A 3 1.67 -16.16 -11.08
CA LYS A 3 1.89 -15.11 -10.05
C LYS A 3 1.13 -13.83 -10.41
N LEU A 4 1.01 -13.54 -11.71
CA LEU A 4 0.24 -12.40 -12.22
C LEU A 4 -1.26 -12.54 -11.96
N ASP A 5 -1.83 -13.73 -12.18
CA ASP A 5 -3.25 -13.96 -11.89
C ASP A 5 -3.53 -13.93 -10.39
N LEU A 6 -2.62 -14.44 -9.55
CA LEU A 6 -2.71 -14.31 -8.10
C LEU A 6 -2.76 -12.84 -7.68
N ALA A 7 -1.86 -11.99 -8.20
CA ALA A 7 -1.84 -10.56 -7.88
C ALA A 7 -3.15 -9.86 -8.26
N LYS A 8 -3.71 -10.16 -9.43
CA LYS A 8 -5.01 -9.64 -9.88
C LYS A 8 -6.15 -10.03 -8.93
N TYR A 9 -6.23 -11.31 -8.56
CA TYR A 9 -7.30 -11.77 -7.67
C TYR A 9 -7.14 -11.21 -6.25
N LEU A 10 -5.93 -11.18 -5.71
CA LEU A 10 -5.66 -10.57 -4.41
C LEU A 10 -6.01 -9.08 -4.39
N ALA A 11 -5.69 -8.33 -5.45
CA ALA A 11 -6.09 -6.94 -5.58
C ALA A 11 -7.62 -6.79 -5.44
N ILE A 12 -8.39 -7.56 -6.20
CA ILE A 12 -9.86 -7.48 -6.17
C ILE A 12 -10.40 -7.90 -4.79
N ILE A 13 -9.86 -8.96 -4.20
CA ILE A 13 -10.28 -9.45 -2.88
C ILE A 13 -10.01 -8.39 -1.80
N PHE A 14 -8.81 -7.80 -1.78
CA PHE A 14 -8.47 -6.77 -0.81
C PHE A 14 -9.30 -5.50 -0.99
N ALA A 15 -9.55 -5.05 -2.23
CA ALA A 15 -10.46 -3.93 -2.47
C ALA A 15 -11.89 -4.24 -1.98
N GLY A 16 -12.38 -5.45 -2.22
CA GLY A 16 -13.71 -5.87 -1.78
C GLY A 16 -13.84 -5.94 -0.26
N ILE A 17 -12.91 -6.61 0.43
CA ILE A 17 -12.89 -6.72 1.90
C ILE A 17 -12.77 -5.33 2.51
N SER A 18 -11.82 -4.52 2.02
CA SER A 18 -11.66 -3.17 2.54
C SER A 18 -12.86 -2.31 2.28
N GLY A 19 -13.50 -2.40 1.10
CA GLY A 19 -14.75 -1.68 0.82
C GLY A 19 -15.88 -2.06 1.76
N ILE A 20 -16.00 -3.34 2.14
CA ILE A 20 -16.97 -3.79 3.14
C ILE A 20 -16.65 -3.16 4.50
N ILE A 21 -15.41 -3.31 4.99
CA ILE A 21 -14.98 -2.75 6.29
C ILE A 21 -15.13 -1.22 6.29
N TYR A 22 -14.87 -0.57 5.15
CA TYR A 22 -15.10 0.86 4.93
C TYR A 22 -16.55 1.25 5.27
N VAL A 23 -17.53 0.46 4.83
CA VAL A 23 -18.95 0.80 5.01
C VAL A 23 -19.45 0.49 6.42
N ILE A 24 -19.07 -0.66 6.99
CA ILE A 24 -19.69 -1.18 8.24
C ILE A 24 -18.80 -1.13 9.48
N GLY A 25 -17.50 -0.87 9.34
CA GLY A 25 -16.54 -0.90 10.44
C GLY A 25 -16.72 0.25 11.42
N ASP A 26 -16.14 0.12 12.60
CA ASP A 26 -16.02 1.24 13.54
C ASP A 26 -14.97 2.28 13.05
N PRO A 27 -14.81 3.45 13.69
CA PRO A 27 -13.87 4.47 13.22
C PRO A 27 -12.41 3.99 13.12
N LEU A 28 -11.94 3.06 13.96
CA LEU A 28 -10.58 2.51 13.88
C LEU A 28 -10.48 1.48 12.77
N ASP A 29 -11.46 0.57 12.66
CA ASP A 29 -11.55 -0.38 11.54
C ASP A 29 -11.57 0.34 10.20
N LYS A 30 -12.36 1.41 10.12
CA LYS A 30 -12.43 2.27 8.94
C LYS A 30 -11.07 2.91 8.67
N LEU A 31 -10.36 3.42 9.67
CA LEU A 31 -9.02 3.97 9.45
C LEU A 31 -8.04 2.90 8.95
N LEU A 32 -8.03 1.72 9.57
CA LEU A 32 -7.21 0.56 9.17
C LEU A 32 -7.52 0.13 7.73
N SER A 33 -8.79 0.18 7.34
CA SER A 33 -9.23 -0.23 6.01
C SER A 33 -8.68 0.65 4.88
N TYR A 34 -8.20 1.89 5.15
CA TYR A 34 -7.57 2.76 4.14
C TYR A 34 -6.31 2.14 3.55
N GLN A 35 -5.66 1.21 4.25
CA GLN A 35 -4.49 0.52 3.71
C GLN A 35 -4.85 -0.46 2.59
N GLY A 36 -6.03 -1.07 2.63
CA GLY A 36 -6.38 -2.10 1.66
C GLY A 36 -6.59 -1.61 0.24
N PRO A 37 -7.23 -0.45 -0.02
CA PRO A 37 -7.25 0.19 -1.33
C PRO A 37 -5.85 0.50 -1.84
N VAL A 38 -4.94 0.97 -0.98
CA VAL A 38 -3.54 1.21 -1.35
C VAL A 38 -2.86 -0.09 -1.79
N PHE A 39 -2.96 -1.15 -0.99
CA PHE A 39 -2.37 -2.46 -1.33
C PHE A 39 -3.01 -3.07 -2.59
N SER A 40 -4.33 -2.98 -2.71
CA SER A 40 -5.08 -3.46 -3.87
C SER A 40 -4.66 -2.74 -5.15
N GLY A 41 -4.63 -1.41 -5.10
CA GLY A 41 -4.14 -0.56 -6.18
C GLY A 41 -2.72 -0.96 -6.57
N ALA A 42 -1.81 -1.07 -5.59
CA ALA A 42 -0.42 -1.41 -5.84
C ALA A 42 -0.24 -2.77 -6.52
N LEU A 43 -0.97 -3.80 -6.06
CA LEU A 43 -0.98 -5.12 -6.71
C LEU A 43 -1.50 -5.05 -8.14
N LEU A 44 -2.55 -4.26 -8.39
CA LEU A 44 -3.10 -4.09 -9.72
C LEU A 44 -2.16 -3.31 -10.65
N GLY A 45 -1.52 -2.25 -10.17
CA GLY A 45 -0.53 -1.48 -10.91
C GLY A 45 0.68 -2.33 -11.30
N TRP A 46 1.17 -3.13 -10.36
CA TRP A 46 2.23 -4.11 -10.60
C TRP A 46 1.78 -5.19 -11.61
N TYR A 47 0.56 -5.70 -11.48
CA TYR A 47 -0.02 -6.65 -12.43
C TYR A 47 -0.08 -6.06 -13.85
N VAL A 48 -0.57 -4.83 -14.00
CA VAL A 48 -0.77 -4.19 -15.31
C VAL A 48 0.57 -4.02 -16.04
N ILE A 49 1.60 -3.49 -15.38
CA ILE A 49 2.89 -3.26 -16.04
C ILE A 49 3.56 -4.57 -16.45
N ASN A 50 3.40 -5.65 -15.67
CA ASN A 50 4.01 -6.93 -16.00
C ASN A 50 3.19 -7.77 -16.99
N LYS A 51 1.85 -7.72 -16.94
CA LYS A 51 0.99 -8.53 -17.82
C LYS A 51 0.91 -7.98 -19.24
N TYR A 52 0.85 -6.65 -19.38
CA TYR A 52 0.66 -6.01 -20.69
C TYR A 52 1.98 -5.66 -21.39
N THR A 53 3.12 -5.90 -20.76
CA THR A 53 4.41 -5.79 -21.44
C THR A 53 4.63 -7.02 -22.33
N PRO A 54 4.88 -6.85 -23.64
CA PRO A 54 5.25 -7.96 -24.53
C PRO A 54 6.48 -8.71 -24.02
N LYS A 55 6.53 -10.04 -24.19
CA LYS A 55 7.61 -10.89 -23.65
C LYS A 55 9.01 -10.51 -24.18
N ASP A 56 9.07 -10.02 -25.41
CA ASP A 56 10.26 -9.50 -26.08
C ASP A 56 10.71 -8.11 -25.57
N LYS A 57 9.88 -7.45 -24.74
CA LYS A 57 10.15 -6.14 -24.15
C LYS A 57 10.45 -6.23 -22.65
N PHE A 58 10.99 -7.35 -22.21
CA PHE A 58 11.65 -7.49 -20.92
C PHE A 58 13.16 -7.44 -21.10
N VAL A 59 13.84 -6.77 -20.18
CA VAL A 59 15.30 -6.70 -20.16
C VAL A 59 15.81 -7.06 -18.77
N GLU A 60 17.01 -7.62 -18.71
CA GLU A 60 17.68 -7.88 -17.45
C GLU A 60 18.16 -6.57 -16.83
N PHE A 61 17.80 -6.36 -15.57
CA PHE A 61 18.22 -5.23 -14.76
C PHE A 61 18.45 -5.71 -13.33
N GLU A 62 19.68 -5.57 -12.82
CA GLU A 62 20.09 -6.06 -11.50
C GLU A 62 19.59 -7.50 -11.26
N ASP A 63 19.92 -8.43 -12.18
CA ASP A 63 19.55 -9.86 -12.15
C ASP A 63 18.04 -10.14 -12.06
N SER A 64 17.22 -9.21 -12.54
CA SER A 64 15.78 -9.38 -12.62
C SER A 64 15.25 -8.96 -13.99
N LEU A 65 14.31 -9.74 -14.54
CA LEU A 65 13.61 -9.36 -15.76
C LEU A 65 12.61 -8.25 -15.43
N VAL A 66 12.83 -7.07 -15.99
CA VAL A 66 11.96 -5.90 -15.82
C VAL A 66 11.36 -5.46 -17.16
N PRO A 67 10.11 -4.94 -17.17
CA PRO A 67 9.55 -4.29 -18.34
C PRO A 67 10.41 -3.11 -18.81
N VAL A 68 10.66 -3.00 -20.12
CA VAL A 68 11.39 -1.84 -20.70
C VAL A 68 10.73 -0.51 -20.33
N THR A 69 9.39 -0.49 -20.28
CA THR A 69 8.62 0.69 -19.85
C THR A 69 9.04 1.19 -18.46
N SER A 70 9.35 0.28 -17.54
CA SER A 70 9.82 0.61 -16.18
C SER A 70 11.15 1.37 -16.21
N ILE A 71 12.04 1.03 -17.15
CA ILE A 71 13.33 1.72 -17.31
C ILE A 71 13.11 3.12 -17.90
N LEU A 72 12.22 3.24 -18.89
CA LEU A 72 11.92 4.52 -19.53
C LEU A 72 11.33 5.54 -18.55
N ILE A 73 10.46 5.10 -17.65
CA ILE A 73 9.79 5.99 -16.67
C ILE A 73 10.63 6.25 -15.42
N ARG A 74 11.76 5.56 -15.25
CA ARG A 74 12.61 5.62 -14.04
C ARG A 74 13.05 7.04 -13.66
N SER A 75 13.50 7.83 -14.62
CA SER A 75 14.01 9.20 -14.36
C SER A 75 12.94 10.13 -13.78
N LYS A 76 11.66 9.79 -13.97
CA LYS A 76 10.49 10.54 -13.51
C LYS A 76 9.66 9.77 -12.47
N SER A 77 10.13 8.61 -12.01
CA SER A 77 9.37 7.78 -11.08
C SER A 77 9.12 8.50 -9.74
N TRP A 78 10.06 9.35 -9.31
CA TRP A 78 9.90 10.18 -8.11
C TRP A 78 8.65 11.05 -8.16
N ILE A 79 8.28 11.60 -9.33
CA ILE A 79 7.08 12.42 -9.51
C ILE A 79 5.83 11.58 -9.21
N GLY A 80 5.79 10.36 -9.74
CA GLY A 80 4.67 9.46 -9.51
C GLY A 80 4.57 8.97 -8.06
N PHE A 81 5.71 8.70 -7.40
CA PHE A 81 5.72 8.40 -5.97
C PHE A 81 5.27 9.59 -5.12
N THR A 82 5.64 10.83 -5.48
CA THR A 82 5.15 12.03 -4.81
C THR A 82 3.64 12.18 -4.99
N ILE A 83 3.12 12.02 -6.22
CA ILE A 83 1.67 12.08 -6.49
C ILE A 83 0.94 11.01 -5.69
N SER A 84 1.44 9.76 -5.69
CA SER A 84 0.88 8.67 -4.90
C SER A 84 0.85 9.00 -3.41
N ALA A 85 1.96 9.52 -2.86
CA ALA A 85 2.03 9.92 -1.46
C ALA A 85 1.01 11.03 -1.12
N PHE A 86 0.84 12.04 -1.98
CA PHE A 86 -0.16 13.08 -1.77
C PHE A 86 -1.59 12.55 -1.83
N LEU A 87 -1.89 11.66 -2.78
CA LEU A 87 -3.21 11.04 -2.92
C LEU A 87 -3.59 10.18 -1.72
N ILE A 88 -2.62 9.63 -1.00
CA ILE A 88 -2.85 8.78 0.18
C ILE A 88 -2.81 9.60 1.47
N ALA A 89 -1.72 10.34 1.70
CA ALA A 89 -1.45 11.00 2.98
C ALA A 89 -2.48 12.09 3.32
N PHE A 90 -3.07 12.74 2.31
CA PHE A 90 -4.09 13.76 2.51
C PHE A 90 -5.27 13.26 3.35
N TRP A 91 -5.73 12.03 3.09
CA TRP A 91 -6.91 11.45 3.73
C TRP A 91 -6.63 10.87 5.12
N LEU A 92 -5.36 10.65 5.47
CA LEU A 92 -4.96 10.12 6.77
C LEU A 92 -4.93 11.20 7.87
N THR A 93 -5.04 12.47 7.51
CA THR A 93 -5.02 13.58 8.48
C THR A 93 -6.29 13.57 9.35
N PRO A 94 -6.19 13.74 10.69
CA PRO A 94 -7.35 13.69 11.61
C PRO A 94 -8.53 14.56 11.21
N PHE A 95 -8.23 15.77 10.70
CA PHE A 95 -9.25 16.72 10.27
C PHE A 95 -10.02 16.23 9.04
N ILE A 96 -9.30 15.81 7.99
CA ILE A 96 -9.93 15.36 6.74
C ILE A 96 -10.69 14.05 6.96
N PHE A 97 -10.14 13.12 7.73
CA PHE A 97 -10.83 11.86 8.02
C PHE A 97 -12.14 12.10 8.79
N LYS A 98 -12.14 13.01 9.77
CA LYS A 98 -13.37 13.35 10.50
C LYS A 98 -14.45 13.89 9.56
N ILE A 99 -14.08 14.80 8.66
CA ILE A 99 -14.99 15.34 7.66
C ILE A 99 -15.47 14.21 6.72
N ALA A 100 -14.58 13.32 6.28
CA ALA A 100 -14.93 12.21 5.42
C ALA A 100 -15.92 11.22 6.06
N GLN A 101 -15.92 11.08 7.40
CA GLN A 101 -16.92 10.28 8.11
C GLN A 101 -18.31 10.95 8.15
N GLU A 102 -18.36 12.28 8.07
CA GLU A 102 -19.61 13.05 8.07
C GLU A 102 -20.24 13.14 6.67
N PHE A 103 -19.42 13.10 5.61
CA PHE A 103 -19.86 13.23 4.21
C PHE A 103 -19.51 11.99 3.38
N PRO A 104 -20.50 11.14 3.03
CA PRO A 104 -20.28 9.89 2.29
C PRO A 104 -19.55 10.08 0.94
N GLU A 105 -19.71 11.21 0.27
CA GLU A 105 -19.06 11.48 -1.01
C GLU A 105 -17.54 11.62 -0.87
N LEU A 106 -17.09 12.30 0.20
CA LEU A 106 -15.67 12.43 0.52
C LEU A 106 -15.08 11.10 0.94
N TYR A 107 -15.90 10.25 1.56
CA TYR A 107 -15.55 8.89 1.91
C TYR A 107 -15.24 8.04 0.66
N PHE A 108 -16.09 8.07 -0.37
CA PHE A 108 -15.80 7.38 -1.64
C PHE A 108 -14.60 7.97 -2.38
N ALA A 109 -14.44 9.30 -2.34
CA ALA A 109 -13.30 9.98 -2.94
C ALA A 109 -11.97 9.54 -2.31
N ALA A 110 -11.92 9.39 -0.97
CA ALA A 110 -10.77 8.87 -0.25
C ALA A 110 -10.40 7.46 -0.71
N PHE A 111 -11.36 6.54 -0.76
CA PHE A 111 -11.14 5.17 -1.21
C PHE A 111 -10.56 5.11 -2.63
N ILE A 112 -11.13 5.88 -3.58
CA ILE A 112 -10.66 5.93 -4.96
C ILE A 112 -9.27 6.56 -5.04
N SER A 113 -9.02 7.62 -4.27
CA SER A 113 -7.73 8.30 -4.21
C SER A 113 -6.64 7.36 -3.70
N ASP A 114 -6.90 6.63 -2.62
CA ASP A 114 -5.99 5.64 -2.06
C ASP A 114 -5.70 4.50 -3.04
N PHE A 115 -6.74 4.03 -3.74
CA PHE A 115 -6.60 3.02 -4.78
C PHE A 115 -5.73 3.50 -5.96
N ILE A 116 -5.98 4.71 -6.47
CA ILE A 116 -5.20 5.31 -7.55
C ILE A 116 -3.76 5.56 -7.09
N GLY A 117 -3.57 6.09 -5.88
CA GLY A 117 -2.27 6.30 -5.28
C GLY A 117 -1.48 4.99 -5.16
N GLY A 118 -2.12 3.93 -4.68
CA GLY A 118 -1.56 2.58 -4.65
C GLY A 118 -1.20 2.09 -6.05
N PHE A 119 -2.09 2.24 -7.03
CA PHE A 119 -1.86 1.83 -8.41
C PHE A 119 -0.63 2.48 -9.02
N ILE A 120 -0.48 3.80 -8.86
CA ILE A 120 0.68 4.54 -9.35
C ILE A 120 1.96 4.00 -8.71
N ALA A 121 1.98 3.82 -7.39
CA ALA A 121 3.13 3.26 -6.69
C ALA A 121 3.49 1.86 -7.20
N GLY A 122 2.51 0.96 -7.28
CA GLY A 122 2.70 -0.41 -7.77
C GLY A 122 3.19 -0.50 -9.21
N TYR A 123 2.69 0.38 -10.07
CA TYR A 123 3.14 0.49 -11.46
C TYR A 123 4.60 0.94 -11.56
N LEU A 124 5.05 1.80 -10.63
CA LEU A 124 6.40 2.37 -10.65
C LEU A 124 7.43 1.54 -9.88
N ILE A 125 7.03 0.67 -8.94
CA ILE A 125 7.95 -0.19 -8.16
C ILE A 125 8.95 -0.96 -9.04
N PRO A 126 8.57 -1.56 -10.18
CA PRO A 126 9.53 -2.25 -11.04
C PRO A 126 10.63 -1.35 -11.62
N SER A 127 10.44 -0.03 -11.68
CA SER A 127 11.45 0.92 -12.17
C SER A 127 12.61 1.14 -11.20
N LEU A 128 12.43 0.79 -9.92
CA LEU A 128 13.38 1.05 -8.84
C LEU A 128 14.48 -0.01 -8.76
N LYS A 129 15.69 0.44 -8.40
CA LYS A 129 16.81 -0.43 -8.00
C LYS A 129 16.48 -1.15 -6.71
N PHE A 130 17.22 -2.22 -6.46
CA PHE A 130 17.15 -2.94 -5.20
C PHE A 130 17.30 -2.01 -3.98
N MET A 131 18.34 -1.17 -3.94
CA MET A 131 18.56 -0.25 -2.81
C MET A 131 17.42 0.77 -2.66
N GLU A 132 16.85 1.26 -3.75
CA GLU A 132 15.73 2.20 -3.72
C GLU A 132 14.46 1.52 -3.15
N LYS A 133 14.20 0.27 -3.55
CA LYS A 133 13.11 -0.54 -2.98
C LYS A 133 13.32 -0.71 -1.47
N VAL A 134 14.53 -1.09 -1.04
CA VAL A 134 14.85 -1.27 0.38
C VAL A 134 14.61 0.01 1.18
N ILE A 135 15.04 1.16 0.66
CA ILE A 135 14.81 2.47 1.31
C ILE A 135 13.30 2.74 1.43
N ILE A 136 12.53 2.59 0.35
CA ILE A 136 11.09 2.87 0.36
C ILE A 136 10.34 1.95 1.31
N TYR A 137 10.63 0.64 1.29
CA TYR A 137 10.03 -0.30 2.24
C TYR A 137 10.38 0.04 3.68
N SER A 138 11.63 0.43 3.96
CA SER A 138 12.06 0.82 5.31
C SER A 138 11.37 2.11 5.77
N LEU A 139 11.17 3.08 4.87
CA LEU A 139 10.38 4.28 5.14
C LEU A 139 8.90 3.94 5.39
N GLY A 140 8.35 2.95 4.70
CA GLY A 140 7.02 2.41 4.97
C GLY A 140 6.89 1.87 6.40
N PHE A 141 7.84 1.04 6.84
CA PHE A 141 7.88 0.56 8.23
C PHE A 141 7.99 1.70 9.25
N ALA A 142 8.77 2.74 8.94
CA ALA A 142 8.84 3.92 9.80
C ALA A 142 7.50 4.68 9.83
N ALA A 143 6.82 4.81 8.68
CA ALA A 143 5.49 5.41 8.59
C ALA A 143 4.44 4.64 9.39
N ASP A 144 4.56 3.32 9.51
CA ASP A 144 3.64 2.50 10.32
C ASP A 144 3.71 2.82 11.81
N ILE A 145 4.87 3.25 12.32
CA ILE A 145 5.00 3.72 13.70
C ILE A 145 4.15 5.00 13.90
N PHE A 146 4.23 5.93 12.96
CA PHE A 146 3.39 7.13 12.96
C PHE A 146 1.90 6.77 12.80
N TYR A 147 1.60 5.72 12.05
CA TYR A 147 0.24 5.23 11.88
C TYR A 147 -0.36 4.65 13.18
N VAL A 148 0.44 3.96 13.99
CA VAL A 148 0.02 3.57 15.36
C VAL A 148 -0.25 4.79 16.24
N MET A 149 0.58 5.83 16.14
CA MET A 149 0.32 7.10 16.84
C MET A 149 -0.97 7.77 16.34
N LEU A 150 -1.27 7.69 15.04
CA LEU A 150 -2.55 8.16 14.50
C LEU A 150 -3.70 7.37 15.13
N LEU A 151 -3.68 6.03 15.13
CA LEU A 151 -4.73 5.20 15.75
C LEU A 151 -5.00 5.64 17.21
N TYR A 152 -3.96 5.95 17.97
CA TYR A 152 -4.11 6.53 19.30
C TYR A 152 -4.86 7.87 19.29
N ILE A 153 -4.43 8.84 18.45
CA ILE A 153 -5.11 10.14 18.31
C ILE A 153 -6.59 9.96 17.94
N TYR A 154 -6.87 9.07 16.98
CA TYR A 154 -8.23 8.75 16.55
C TYR A 154 -9.05 8.13 17.69
N SER A 155 -8.47 7.23 18.48
CA SER A 155 -9.18 6.65 19.64
C SER A 155 -9.63 7.71 20.64
N VAL A 156 -8.82 8.75 20.86
CA VAL A 156 -9.16 9.86 21.76
C VAL A 156 -10.27 10.73 21.15
N ILE A 157 -10.18 11.05 19.84
CA ILE A 157 -11.20 11.86 19.15
C ILE A 157 -12.58 11.17 19.15
N TYR A 158 -12.60 9.84 18.99
CA TYR A 158 -13.84 9.05 18.90
C TYR A 158 -14.26 8.38 20.22
N ASN A 159 -13.60 8.70 21.34
CA ASN A 159 -13.86 8.13 22.67
C ASN A 159 -13.86 6.58 22.70
N ILE A 160 -12.94 5.97 21.95
CA ILE A 160 -12.79 4.52 21.89
C ILE A 160 -11.99 4.04 23.10
N SER A 161 -12.43 2.94 23.71
CA SER A 161 -11.78 2.37 24.89
C SER A 161 -10.33 1.96 24.60
N GLN A 162 -9.45 2.10 25.59
CA GLN A 162 -8.04 1.74 25.46
C GLN A 162 -7.84 0.23 25.20
N ASN A 163 -8.72 -0.62 25.73
CA ASN A 163 -8.70 -2.05 25.45
C ASN A 163 -9.00 -2.33 23.97
N SER A 164 -10.02 -1.67 23.41
CA SER A 164 -10.33 -1.79 21.99
C SER A 164 -9.20 -1.26 21.10
N LEU A 165 -8.60 -0.11 21.44
CA LEU A 165 -7.42 0.39 20.73
C LEU A 165 -6.28 -0.63 20.76
N LEU A 166 -6.00 -1.22 21.92
CA LEU A 166 -4.94 -2.22 22.07
C LEU A 166 -5.19 -3.42 21.17
N ASP A 167 -6.42 -3.95 21.14
CA ASP A 167 -6.78 -5.10 20.28
C ASP A 167 -6.56 -4.78 18.79
N HIS A 168 -6.96 -3.59 18.33
CA HIS A 168 -6.73 -3.15 16.95
C HIS A 168 -5.24 -3.02 16.62
N VAL A 169 -4.46 -2.41 17.52
CA VAL A 169 -3.01 -2.25 17.33
C VAL A 169 -2.31 -3.61 17.31
N LEU A 170 -2.65 -4.52 18.22
CA LEU A 170 -2.08 -5.87 18.26
C LEU A 170 -2.46 -6.65 17.00
N GLY A 171 -3.72 -6.58 16.57
CA GLY A 171 -4.17 -7.19 15.32
C GLY A 171 -3.38 -6.68 14.12
N PHE A 172 -3.25 -5.36 13.98
CA PHE A 172 -2.46 -4.72 12.93
C PHE A 172 -0.99 -5.16 12.94
N VAL A 173 -0.35 -5.14 14.11
CA VAL A 173 1.07 -5.50 14.25
C VAL A 173 1.31 -6.97 13.93
N TYR A 174 0.56 -7.89 14.54
CA TYR A 174 0.82 -9.33 14.41
C TYR A 174 0.34 -9.92 13.09
N ILE A 175 -0.81 -9.48 12.57
CA ILE A 175 -1.39 -10.06 11.35
C ILE A 175 -0.74 -9.45 10.11
N VAL A 176 -0.59 -8.12 10.09
CA VAL A 176 -0.13 -7.39 8.90
C VAL A 176 1.37 -7.15 8.97
N LYS A 177 1.84 -6.41 9.98
CA LYS A 177 3.21 -5.86 9.96
C LYS A 177 4.30 -6.88 10.22
N PHE A 178 4.05 -7.84 11.09
CA PHE A 178 4.96 -8.94 11.31
C PHE A 178 5.13 -9.78 10.04
N SER A 179 4.02 -10.11 9.37
CA SER A 179 4.03 -10.84 8.09
C SER A 179 4.76 -10.06 6.99
N GLU A 180 4.50 -8.76 6.88
CA GLU A 180 5.18 -7.85 5.95
C GLU A 180 6.71 -7.82 6.21
N GLY A 181 7.10 -7.74 7.49
CA GLY A 181 8.51 -7.73 7.91
C GLY A 181 9.24 -9.02 7.55
N ILE A 182 8.60 -10.18 7.76
CA ILE A 182 9.15 -11.47 7.35
C ILE A 182 9.35 -11.53 5.84
N LEU A 183 8.33 -11.14 5.06
CA LEU A 183 8.41 -11.16 3.60
C LEU A 183 9.52 -10.25 3.08
N PHE A 184 9.67 -9.06 3.69
CA PHE A 184 10.72 -8.12 3.34
C PHE A 184 12.12 -8.65 3.70
N ALA A 185 12.29 -9.24 4.88
CA ALA A 185 13.55 -9.87 5.27
C ALA A 185 13.94 -11.02 4.32
N VAL A 186 12.98 -11.89 3.98
CA VAL A 186 13.18 -12.98 3.01
C VAL A 186 13.55 -12.42 1.63
N TYR A 187 12.94 -11.31 1.20
CA TYR A 187 13.27 -10.64 -0.06
C TYR A 187 14.73 -10.16 -0.08
N ILE A 188 15.19 -9.50 0.99
CA ILE A 188 16.58 -9.03 1.11
C ILE A 188 17.54 -10.22 1.11
N ILE A 189 17.30 -11.23 1.96
CA ILE A 189 18.18 -12.40 2.08
C ILE A 189 18.33 -13.10 0.73
N LYS A 190 17.21 -13.32 0.00
CA LYS A 190 17.26 -13.94 -1.33
C LYS A 190 18.04 -13.10 -2.34
N LYS A 191 17.99 -11.77 -2.24
CA LYS A 191 18.70 -10.90 -3.18
C LYS A 191 20.20 -10.79 -2.86
N VAL A 192 20.57 -10.82 -1.58
CA VAL A 192 21.96 -10.74 -1.13
C VAL A 192 22.68 -12.09 -1.26
N ASN A 193 22.04 -13.20 -0.92
CA ASN A 193 22.63 -14.56 -1.04
C ASN A 193 22.57 -15.14 -2.47
N ALA A 194 21.95 -14.43 -3.42
CA ALA A 194 22.03 -14.77 -4.84
C ALA A 194 23.27 -14.18 -5.54
N ILE A 195 24.21 -13.65 -4.74
CA ILE A 195 25.58 -13.27 -5.14
C ILE A 195 26.54 -14.36 -4.66
#